data_AF-A0A3N2RN22-F1
#
_entry.id   AF-A0A3N2RN22-F1
#
_cell.length_a   1.000
_cell.length_b   1.000
_cell.length_c   1.000
_cell.angle_alpha   90.00
_cell.angle_beta   90.00
_cell.angle_gamma   90.00
#
_symmetry.space_group_name_H-M   'P 1'
#
loop_
_entity.id
_entity.type
_entity.pdbx_description
1 polymer ?
#
loop_
_entity_poly.entity_id
_entity_poly.type
_entity_poly.pdbx_seq_one_letter_code
_entity_poly.pdbx_strand_id
1 'polypeptide(L)'
;MEYFSFKKKLSVSFIAMLLTASSVQAARKPPPWVQFTGKGYQFCDALLKELKRFDYSQVAHPGNEYTCARELVIPHFKQLKEPPWQKLNPEQYRPLLRRIFTEGFYPQIERDFYQPDALRTRASLTREQEEQIERKIDNFIANGRYLRIWRMPFPVWLEESARNQNMPVTPLIFIQTAQLRDKDDADFITSRCKGIPLSPSKIASGSLYLVNESLDGPDPRVMVYGRNQSTDLSRMLKTMVWFNNKIYLYRGIPHFSAILGPAFISSGKREWLNENYCQIN
;
A
#
# COMPACT_ATOMS: atom_id res chain seq x y z
N MET A 1 -39.13 -52.18 44.31
CA MET A 1 -39.01 -52.23 42.83
C MET A 1 -40.01 -51.21 42.31
N GLU A 2 -39.75 -50.21 41.47
CA GLU A 2 -38.69 -49.87 40.53
C GLU A 2 -38.93 -48.37 40.22
N TYR A 3 -38.31 -47.42 40.94
CA TYR A 3 -38.53 -46.00 40.62
C TYR A 3 -37.29 -45.11 40.66
N PHE A 4 -36.11 -45.69 40.90
CA PHE A 4 -34.85 -44.95 40.99
C PHE A 4 -33.78 -45.33 39.95
N SER A 5 -34.09 -46.23 39.00
CA SER A 5 -33.10 -46.71 38.02
C SER A 5 -33.13 -45.97 36.67
N PHE A 6 -34.23 -45.27 36.33
CA PHE A 6 -34.39 -44.74 34.97
C PHE A 6 -33.78 -43.35 34.74
N LYS A 7 -33.66 -42.50 35.78
CA LYS A 7 -33.14 -41.11 35.63
C LYS A 7 -31.62 -41.00 35.51
N LYS A 8 -30.87 -42.05 35.89
CA LYS A 8 -29.38 -42.04 35.83
C LYS A 8 -28.80 -42.56 34.52
N LYS A 9 -29.57 -43.29 33.70
CA LYS A 9 -29.11 -43.79 32.40
C LYS A 9 -29.39 -42.84 31.24
N LEU A 10 -30.39 -41.97 31.35
CA LEU A 10 -30.71 -40.97 30.33
C LEU A 10 -29.76 -39.75 30.33
N SER A 11 -29.07 -39.50 31.44
CA SER A 11 -28.17 -38.35 31.60
C SER A 11 -26.74 -38.61 31.10
N VAL A 12 -26.33 -39.87 30.94
CA VAL A 12 -24.98 -40.22 30.45
C VAL A 12 -24.95 -40.36 28.92
N SER A 13 -26.03 -40.82 28.29
CA SER A 13 -26.10 -40.92 26.82
C SER A 13 -26.27 -39.58 26.11
N PHE A 14 -26.85 -38.56 26.77
CA PHE A 14 -26.99 -37.22 26.18
C PHE A 14 -25.67 -36.45 26.18
N ILE A 15 -24.81 -36.67 27.18
CA ILE A 15 -23.50 -36.00 27.26
C ILE A 15 -22.48 -36.63 26.29
N ALA A 16 -22.56 -37.95 26.06
CA ALA A 16 -21.73 -38.61 25.06
C ALA A 16 -22.10 -38.22 23.61
N MET A 17 -23.38 -37.93 23.33
CA MET A 17 -23.83 -37.49 22.00
C MET A 17 -23.60 -35.98 21.74
N LEU A 18 -23.36 -35.19 22.79
CA LEU A 18 -22.95 -33.78 22.69
C LEU A 18 -21.43 -33.59 22.51
N LEU A 19 -20.62 -34.62 22.76
CA LEU A 19 -19.16 -34.57 22.60
C LEU A 19 -18.65 -35.13 21.27
N THR A 20 -19.52 -35.70 20.42
CA THR A 20 -19.18 -36.14 19.06
C THR A 20 -19.66 -35.17 17.97
N ALA A 21 -20.31 -34.06 18.32
CA ALA A 21 -20.71 -33.00 17.38
C ALA A 21 -19.74 -31.82 17.32
N SER A 22 -18.69 -31.81 18.14
CA SER A 22 -17.66 -30.77 18.19
C SER A 22 -16.41 -31.14 17.39
N SER A 23 -16.61 -31.69 16.19
CA SER A 23 -15.64 -31.58 15.11
C SER A 23 -16.28 -30.99 13.86
N VAL A 24 -17.22 -30.05 14.04
CA VAL A 24 -17.32 -28.97 13.07
C VAL A 24 -16.09 -28.11 13.32
N GLN A 25 -14.98 -28.46 12.68
CA GLN A 25 -14.08 -27.43 12.19
C GLN A 25 -14.98 -26.52 11.36
N ALA A 26 -15.57 -25.52 12.01
CA ALA A 26 -16.18 -24.41 11.33
C ALA A 26 -15.01 -23.82 10.56
N ALA A 27 -14.84 -24.26 9.31
CA ALA A 27 -14.03 -23.59 8.33
C ALA A 27 -14.58 -22.17 8.35
N ARG A 28 -13.90 -21.29 9.12
CA ARG A 28 -14.28 -19.89 9.25
C ARG A 28 -14.14 -19.36 7.85
N LYS A 29 -15.27 -19.28 7.14
CA LYS A 29 -15.30 -18.65 5.84
C LYS A 29 -14.82 -17.21 6.09
N PRO A 30 -13.85 -16.73 5.31
CA PRO A 30 -13.41 -15.36 5.43
C PRO A 30 -14.62 -14.43 5.30
N PRO A 31 -14.61 -13.28 6.00
CA PRO A 31 -15.71 -12.33 5.89
C PRO A 31 -15.96 -12.04 4.39
N PRO A 32 -17.23 -11.96 3.97
CA PRO A 32 -17.53 -11.73 2.57
C PRO A 32 -16.99 -10.36 2.15
N TRP A 33 -16.39 -10.29 0.95
CA TRP A 33 -16.00 -9.01 0.37
C TRP A 33 -17.24 -8.11 0.20
N VAL A 34 -17.25 -6.98 0.89
CA VAL A 34 -18.36 -6.00 0.85
C VAL A 34 -17.81 -4.60 0.68
N GLN A 35 -18.42 -3.83 -0.23
CA GLN A 35 -18.18 -2.40 -0.35
C GLN A 35 -18.77 -1.66 0.86
N PHE A 36 -17.88 -1.09 1.67
CA PHE A 36 -18.25 -0.18 2.75
C PHE A 36 -18.58 1.22 2.19
N THR A 37 -17.82 1.67 1.20
CA THR A 37 -18.02 2.92 0.46
C THR A 37 -17.87 2.69 -1.05
N GLY A 38 -18.39 3.63 -1.85
CA GLY A 38 -18.20 3.63 -3.30
C GLY A 38 -19.14 2.73 -4.10
N LYS A 39 -20.31 2.38 -3.56
CA LYS A 39 -21.36 1.68 -4.32
C LYS A 39 -21.80 2.52 -5.51
N GLY A 40 -21.87 1.91 -6.69
CA GLY A 40 -22.23 2.61 -7.93
C GLY A 40 -21.07 3.35 -8.60
N TYR A 41 -19.89 3.37 -7.98
CA TYR A 41 -18.67 3.80 -8.65
C TYR A 41 -18.09 2.65 -9.45
N GLN A 42 -17.97 2.87 -10.76
CA GLN A 42 -17.58 1.83 -11.72
C GLN A 42 -16.27 1.12 -11.37
N PHE A 43 -15.28 1.83 -10.82
CA PHE A 43 -14.02 1.23 -10.36
C PHE A 43 -14.27 0.26 -9.18
N CYS A 44 -15.03 0.70 -8.18
CA CYS A 44 -15.30 -0.10 -6.99
C CYS A 44 -16.15 -1.33 -7.25
N ASP A 45 -17.19 -1.19 -8.08
CA ASP A 45 -18.03 -2.31 -8.46
C ASP A 45 -17.23 -3.35 -9.24
N ALA A 46 -16.34 -2.89 -10.14
CA ALA A 46 -15.47 -3.76 -10.91
C ALA A 46 -14.41 -4.46 -10.05
N LEU A 47 -13.81 -3.75 -9.09
CA LEU A 47 -12.87 -4.31 -8.12
C LEU A 47 -13.55 -5.34 -7.22
N LEU A 48 -14.73 -5.03 -6.66
CA LEU A 48 -15.49 -5.97 -5.83
C LEU A 48 -15.82 -7.24 -6.61
N LYS A 49 -16.27 -7.07 -7.87
CA LYS A 49 -16.54 -8.20 -8.75
C LYS A 49 -15.29 -9.04 -8.95
N GLU A 50 -14.13 -8.43 -9.16
CA GLU A 50 -12.87 -9.17 -9.33
C GLU A 50 -12.46 -9.91 -8.06
N LEU A 51 -12.54 -9.26 -6.89
CA LEU A 51 -12.25 -9.91 -5.60
C LEU A 51 -13.16 -11.11 -5.36
N LYS A 52 -14.45 -11.01 -5.67
CA LYS A 52 -15.43 -12.10 -5.51
C LYS A 52 -15.23 -13.29 -6.44
N ARG A 53 -14.35 -13.22 -7.44
CA ARG A 53 -14.07 -14.35 -8.34
C ARG A 53 -13.24 -15.45 -7.68
N PHE A 54 -12.56 -15.14 -6.59
CA PHE A 54 -11.64 -16.05 -5.92
C PHE A 54 -12.19 -16.47 -4.56
N ASP A 55 -11.94 -17.73 -4.20
CA ASP A 55 -12.25 -18.24 -2.86
C ASP A 55 -11.07 -18.02 -1.93
N TYR A 56 -11.26 -17.16 -0.93
CA TYR A 56 -10.25 -16.85 0.08
C TYR A 56 -10.31 -17.80 1.27
N SER A 57 -11.26 -18.75 1.32
CA SER A 57 -11.41 -19.67 2.45
C SER A 57 -10.24 -20.65 2.61
N GLN A 58 -9.43 -20.78 1.56
CA GLN A 58 -8.28 -21.65 1.48
C GLN A 58 -6.96 -20.94 1.83
N VAL A 59 -7.01 -19.63 2.12
CA VAL A 59 -5.86 -18.83 2.52
C VAL A 59 -5.32 -19.33 3.87
N ALA A 60 -4.00 -19.40 4.02
CA ALA A 60 -3.36 -20.16 5.10
C ALA A 60 -3.68 -19.65 6.52
N HIS A 61 -3.93 -18.34 6.68
CA HIS A 61 -4.23 -17.73 7.98
C HIS A 61 -5.19 -16.54 7.83
N PRO A 62 -6.03 -16.26 8.84
CA PRO A 62 -6.82 -15.03 8.91
C PRO A 62 -5.92 -13.79 8.83
N GLY A 63 -6.32 -12.81 8.02
CA GLY A 63 -5.58 -11.58 7.74
C GLY A 63 -4.74 -11.65 6.46
N ASN A 64 -4.44 -12.85 5.95
CA ASN A 64 -3.72 -12.98 4.69
C ASN A 64 -4.61 -12.68 3.49
N GLU A 65 -5.95 -12.68 3.62
CA GLU A 65 -6.88 -12.40 2.53
C GLU A 65 -6.58 -11.02 1.89
N TYR A 66 -6.29 -10.01 2.72
CA TYR A 66 -5.87 -8.68 2.28
C TYR A 66 -4.52 -8.69 1.56
N THR A 67 -3.56 -9.44 2.10
CA THR A 67 -2.24 -9.59 1.49
C THR A 67 -2.37 -10.26 0.12
N CYS A 68 -3.19 -11.30 0.01
CA CYS A 68 -3.44 -12.01 -1.24
C CYS A 68 -4.21 -11.15 -2.24
N ALA A 69 -5.20 -10.38 -1.80
CA ALA A 69 -5.87 -9.41 -2.65
C ALA A 69 -4.87 -8.39 -3.23
N ARG A 70 -3.95 -7.86 -2.40
CA ARG A 70 -2.96 -6.84 -2.80
C ARG A 70 -1.80 -7.36 -3.64
N GLU A 71 -1.32 -8.56 -3.36
CA GLU A 71 -0.13 -9.11 -4.02
C GLU A 71 -0.46 -10.02 -5.22
N LEU A 72 -1.67 -10.60 -5.27
CA LEU A 72 -2.09 -11.49 -6.36
C LEU A 72 -3.25 -10.91 -7.17
N VAL A 73 -4.39 -10.62 -6.54
CA VAL A 73 -5.63 -10.34 -7.29
C VAL A 73 -5.64 -8.95 -7.94
N ILE A 74 -5.38 -7.88 -7.18
CA ILE A 74 -5.34 -6.50 -7.70
C ILE A 74 -4.34 -6.36 -8.85
N PRO A 75 -3.08 -6.84 -8.74
CA PRO A 75 -2.12 -6.77 -9.85
C PRO A 75 -2.54 -7.52 -11.11
N HIS A 76 -3.36 -8.58 -10.98
CA HIS A 76 -3.84 -9.39 -12.11
C HIS A 76 -5.22 -8.97 -12.62
N PHE A 77 -5.84 -7.98 -11.98
CA PHE A 77 -7.11 -7.44 -12.45
C PHE A 77 -6.90 -6.72 -13.78
N LYS A 78 -7.31 -7.35 -14.89
CA LYS A 78 -7.01 -6.90 -16.27
C LYS A 78 -7.41 -5.46 -16.61
N GLN A 79 -8.38 -4.88 -15.89
CA GLN A 79 -8.81 -3.50 -16.11
C GLN A 79 -7.91 -2.47 -15.42
N LEU A 80 -7.02 -2.93 -14.53
CA LEU A 80 -5.96 -2.14 -13.92
C LEU A 80 -4.64 -2.39 -14.63
N LYS A 81 -3.94 -1.31 -14.90
CA LYS A 81 -2.58 -1.34 -15.45
C LYS A 81 -1.68 -0.55 -14.50
N GLU A 82 -0.44 -1.00 -14.31
CA GLU A 82 0.55 -0.10 -13.73
C GLU A 82 0.76 1.08 -14.67
N PRO A 83 1.07 2.29 -14.14
CA PRO A 83 1.49 3.39 -14.99
C PRO A 83 2.78 3.03 -15.75
N PRO A 84 3.10 3.74 -16.84
CA PRO A 84 4.31 3.50 -17.64
C PRO A 84 5.57 3.92 -16.87
N TRP A 85 5.97 3.10 -15.90
CA TRP A 85 7.16 3.29 -15.08
C TRP A 85 8.42 3.27 -15.95
N GLN A 86 9.22 4.32 -15.84
CA GLN A 86 10.56 4.37 -16.42
C GLN A 86 11.59 3.91 -15.38
N LYS A 87 12.44 2.96 -15.75
CA LYS A 87 13.59 2.55 -14.92
C LYS A 87 14.67 3.62 -14.94
N LEU A 88 15.20 3.96 -13.78
CA LEU A 88 16.30 4.90 -13.58
C LEU A 88 17.53 4.16 -13.05
N ASN A 89 18.72 4.59 -13.48
CA ASN A 89 19.98 4.07 -12.94
C ASN A 89 20.22 4.67 -11.54
N PRO A 90 20.23 3.88 -10.46
CA PRO A 90 20.40 4.40 -9.11
C PRO A 90 21.74 5.13 -8.89
N GLU A 91 22.80 4.81 -9.64
CA GLU A 91 24.09 5.50 -9.52
C GLU A 91 24.00 6.99 -9.85
N GLN A 92 23.11 7.37 -10.78
CA GLN A 92 22.93 8.76 -11.19
C GLN A 92 22.12 9.58 -10.17
N TYR A 93 21.41 8.91 -9.25
CA TYR A 93 20.46 9.54 -8.33
C TYR A 93 20.82 9.29 -6.86
N ARG A 94 22.12 9.19 -6.54
CA ARG A 94 22.60 9.05 -5.16
C ARG A 94 22.08 10.16 -4.22
N PRO A 95 22.01 11.45 -4.59
CA PRO A 95 21.44 12.49 -3.71
C PRO A 95 20.02 12.16 -3.24
N LEU A 96 19.16 11.67 -4.15
CA LEU A 96 17.81 11.26 -3.80
C LEU A 96 17.78 9.96 -2.98
N LEU A 97 18.66 9.01 -3.27
CA LEU A 97 18.78 7.80 -2.43
C LEU A 97 19.25 8.12 -1.01
N ARG A 98 20.20 9.05 -0.85
CA ARG A 98 20.58 9.58 0.47
C ARG A 98 19.35 10.10 1.17
N ARG A 99 18.60 10.97 0.50
CA ARG A 99 17.38 11.58 1.03
C ARG A 99 16.37 10.54 1.55
N ILE A 100 16.09 9.51 0.75
CA ILE A 100 15.18 8.40 1.08
C ILE A 100 15.73 7.61 2.28
N PHE A 101 17.01 7.21 2.26
CA PHE A 101 17.57 6.35 3.31
C PHE A 101 17.87 7.09 4.62
N THR A 102 17.95 8.41 4.61
CA THR A 102 18.04 9.21 5.84
C THR A 102 16.82 9.02 6.75
N GLU A 103 15.62 8.74 6.21
CA GLU A 103 14.41 8.55 7.05
C GLU A 103 14.60 7.50 8.15
N GLY A 104 15.43 6.49 7.93
CA GLY A 104 15.69 5.44 8.92
C GLY A 104 16.50 5.90 10.14
N PHE A 105 17.07 7.11 10.11
CA PHE A 105 18.02 7.60 11.12
C PHE A 105 17.44 8.72 12.01
N TYR A 106 16.34 9.34 11.61
CA TYR A 106 15.66 10.34 12.43
C TYR A 106 14.73 9.71 13.48
N PRO A 107 14.48 10.39 14.62
CA PRO A 107 13.40 10.03 15.56
C PRO A 107 12.06 9.93 14.82
N GLN A 108 11.18 9.04 15.27
CA GLN A 108 9.93 8.70 14.56
C GLN A 108 9.04 9.91 14.20
N ILE A 109 9.08 10.95 15.01
CA ILE A 109 8.38 12.25 14.84
C ILE A 109 9.02 13.16 13.75
N GLU A 110 10.24 12.86 13.33
CA GLU A 110 11.03 13.63 12.34
C GLU A 110 11.34 12.80 11.07
N ARG A 111 10.83 11.55 10.99
CA ARG A 111 10.93 10.68 9.81
C ARG A 111 9.95 11.11 8.73
N ASP A 112 10.15 12.29 8.16
CA ASP A 112 9.36 12.74 7.01
C ASP A 112 10.30 13.22 5.90
N PHE A 113 10.36 12.46 4.80
CA PHE A 113 11.04 12.80 3.55
C PHE A 113 10.77 14.25 3.10
N TYR A 114 9.58 14.78 3.39
CA TYR A 114 9.09 16.10 2.98
C TYR A 114 9.44 17.24 3.97
N GLN A 115 10.26 16.99 5.00
CA GLN A 115 10.76 18.07 5.85
C GLN A 115 11.75 18.97 5.11
N PRO A 116 11.71 20.30 5.27
CA PRO A 116 12.74 21.18 4.75
C PRO A 116 14.14 20.83 5.28
N ASP A 117 15.16 21.02 4.44
CA ASP A 117 16.57 20.78 4.82
C ASP A 117 16.99 21.59 6.04
N ALA A 118 16.52 22.83 6.16
CA ALA A 118 16.80 23.71 7.29
C ALA A 118 16.23 23.21 8.63
N LEU A 119 15.25 22.30 8.62
CA LEU A 119 14.75 21.66 9.83
C LEU A 119 15.52 20.37 10.14
N ARG A 120 16.01 19.66 9.12
CA ARG A 120 16.88 18.48 9.26
C ARG A 120 18.24 18.78 9.89
N THR A 121 18.76 19.99 9.67
CA THR A 121 20.04 20.43 10.27
C THR A 121 20.00 20.63 11.78
N ARG A 122 18.82 20.61 12.42
CA ARG A 122 18.72 20.65 13.90
C ARG A 122 19.16 19.35 14.57
N ALA A 123 19.13 18.25 13.82
CA ALA A 123 19.69 16.96 14.19
C ALA A 123 20.62 16.50 13.06
N SER A 124 21.74 17.19 12.88
CA SER A 124 22.75 16.80 11.89
C SER A 124 23.15 15.34 12.06
N LEU A 125 23.26 14.62 10.96
CA LEU A 125 23.71 13.24 10.97
C LEU A 125 25.15 13.18 11.47
N THR A 126 25.48 12.16 12.26
CA THR A 126 26.88 11.88 12.58
C THR A 126 27.56 11.31 11.34
N ARG A 127 28.90 11.42 11.29
CA ARG A 127 29.70 10.83 10.21
C ARG A 127 29.41 9.33 10.04
N GLU A 128 29.24 8.60 11.14
CA GLU A 128 28.91 7.18 11.12
C GLU A 128 27.55 6.92 10.48
N GLN A 129 26.56 7.80 10.70
CA GLN A 129 25.25 7.70 10.07
C GLN A 129 25.32 7.99 8.56
N GLU A 130 26.10 8.99 8.15
CA GLU A 130 26.36 9.29 6.74
C GLU A 130 27.03 8.10 6.03
N GLU A 131 28.06 7.50 6.65
CA GLU A 131 28.72 6.31 6.13
C GLU A 131 27.77 5.10 6.05
N GLN A 132 26.86 4.93 7.02
CA GLN A 132 25.84 3.89 6.97
C GLN A 132 24.82 4.12 5.84
N ILE A 133 24.48 5.37 5.54
CA ILE A 133 23.63 5.73 4.40
C ILE A 133 24.34 5.35 3.10
N GLU A 134 25.61 5.72 2.92
CA GLU A 134 26.36 5.35 1.70
C GLU A 134 26.44 3.83 1.54
N ARG A 135 26.74 3.08 2.62
CA ARG A 135 26.74 1.61 2.57
C ARG A 135 25.37 1.04 2.19
N LYS A 136 24.26 1.64 2.66
CA LYS A 136 22.91 1.25 2.24
C LYS A 136 22.68 1.50 0.75
N ILE A 137 23.19 2.61 0.21
CA ILE A 137 23.12 2.93 -1.23
C ILE A 137 23.92 1.94 -2.04
N ASP A 138 25.16 1.65 -1.64
CA ASP A 138 26.02 0.72 -2.36
C ASP A 138 25.42 -0.68 -2.35
N ASN A 139 24.87 -1.14 -1.21
CA ASN A 139 24.13 -2.39 -1.12
C ASN A 139 22.85 -2.38 -1.98
N PHE A 140 22.14 -1.26 -2.04
CA PHE A 140 20.96 -1.14 -2.90
C PHE A 140 21.34 -1.36 -4.37
N ILE A 141 22.40 -0.71 -4.82
CA ILE A 141 22.91 -0.81 -6.21
C ILE A 141 23.45 -2.22 -6.49
N ALA A 142 24.29 -2.76 -5.60
CA ALA A 142 24.92 -4.07 -5.75
C ALA A 142 23.88 -5.22 -5.84
N ASN A 143 22.75 -5.09 -5.14
CA ASN A 143 21.65 -6.06 -5.21
C ASN A 143 20.72 -5.86 -6.42
N GLY A 144 21.14 -5.08 -7.42
CA GLY A 144 20.36 -4.86 -8.65
C GLY A 144 19.05 -4.10 -8.45
N ARG A 145 18.88 -3.44 -7.31
CA ARG A 145 17.71 -2.59 -7.05
C ARG A 145 17.82 -1.30 -7.84
N TYR A 146 16.70 -0.68 -8.15
CA TYR A 146 16.65 0.50 -9.00
C TYR A 146 15.54 1.45 -8.57
N LEU A 147 15.59 2.68 -9.08
CA LEU A 147 14.49 3.62 -8.96
C LEU A 147 13.58 3.51 -10.18
N ARG A 148 12.28 3.60 -9.99
CA ARG A 148 11.33 3.75 -11.09
C ARG A 148 10.56 5.06 -10.95
N ILE A 149 10.39 5.77 -12.04
CA ILE A 149 9.75 7.09 -12.09
C ILE A 149 8.51 7.06 -12.97
N TRP A 150 7.48 7.80 -12.57
CA TRP A 150 6.33 8.08 -13.40
C TRP A 150 5.91 9.53 -13.25
N ARG A 151 5.64 10.18 -14.38
CA ARG A 151 5.18 11.56 -14.46
C ARG A 151 3.67 11.56 -14.67
N MET A 152 2.93 11.90 -13.63
CA MET A 152 1.49 12.01 -13.67
C MET A 152 1.11 13.43 -14.11
N PRO A 153 0.23 13.60 -15.12
CA PRO A 153 -0.34 14.92 -15.41
C PRO A 153 -0.94 15.54 -14.14
N PHE A 154 -0.78 16.85 -13.99
CA PHE A 154 -1.33 17.53 -12.82
C PHE A 154 -2.86 17.42 -12.82
N PRO A 155 -3.49 16.94 -11.72
CA PRO A 155 -4.94 16.77 -11.70
C PRO A 155 -5.66 18.12 -11.84
N VAL A 156 -6.57 18.24 -12.82
CA VAL A 156 -7.28 19.49 -13.13
C VAL A 156 -7.98 20.09 -11.89
N TRP A 157 -8.60 19.24 -11.07
CA TRP A 157 -9.29 19.68 -9.86
C TRP A 157 -8.35 20.21 -8.76
N LEU A 158 -7.03 20.00 -8.86
CA LEU A 158 -6.02 20.61 -7.97
C LEU A 158 -5.50 21.96 -8.49
N GLU A 159 -5.75 22.30 -9.76
CA GLU A 159 -5.15 23.49 -10.37
C GLU A 159 -5.51 24.77 -9.64
N GLU A 160 -6.78 24.94 -9.26
CA GLU A 160 -7.23 26.12 -8.53
C GLU A 160 -6.51 26.24 -7.18
N SER A 161 -6.40 25.13 -6.43
CA SER A 161 -5.70 25.12 -5.14
C SER A 161 -4.22 25.44 -5.28
N ALA A 162 -3.57 24.95 -6.34
CA ALA A 162 -2.17 25.25 -6.66
C ALA A 162 -1.98 26.72 -7.04
N ARG A 163 -2.82 27.26 -7.92
CA ARG A 163 -2.78 28.68 -8.33
C ARG A 163 -3.01 29.62 -7.15
N ASN A 164 -3.98 29.32 -6.28
CA ASN A 164 -4.25 30.09 -5.07
C ASN A 164 -3.07 30.13 -4.08
N GLN A 165 -2.13 29.20 -4.20
CA GLN A 165 -0.92 29.10 -3.37
C GLN A 165 0.35 29.49 -4.14
N ASN A 166 0.24 30.04 -5.35
CA ASN A 166 1.37 30.34 -6.23
C ASN A 166 2.29 29.13 -6.50
N MET A 167 1.70 27.94 -6.59
CA MET A 167 2.42 26.69 -6.85
C MET A 167 2.31 26.27 -8.32
N PRO A 168 3.33 25.61 -8.89
CA PRO A 168 3.31 25.17 -10.27
C PRO A 168 2.31 24.02 -10.50
N VAL A 169 1.61 24.07 -11.63
CA VAL A 169 0.71 23.01 -12.13
C VAL A 169 1.44 22.04 -13.08
N THR A 170 2.76 21.93 -12.96
CA THR A 170 3.56 20.96 -13.74
C THR A 170 3.25 19.53 -13.29
N PRO A 171 3.57 18.49 -14.10
CA PRO A 171 3.34 17.11 -13.71
C PRO A 171 3.84 16.76 -12.30
N LEU A 172 3.10 15.89 -11.61
CA LEU A 172 3.53 15.30 -10.35
C LEU A 172 4.48 14.14 -10.64
N ILE A 173 5.66 14.16 -10.03
CA ILE A 173 6.71 13.18 -10.31
C ILE A 173 6.78 12.17 -9.19
N PHE A 174 6.30 10.97 -9.48
CA PHE A 174 6.33 9.85 -8.54
C PHE A 174 7.58 9.01 -8.74
N ILE A 175 8.21 8.61 -7.64
CA ILE A 175 9.32 7.67 -7.65
C ILE A 175 9.10 6.54 -6.63
N GLN A 176 9.61 5.35 -6.96
CA GLN A 176 9.66 4.21 -6.05
C GLN A 176 11.01 3.52 -6.16
N THR A 177 11.46 2.95 -5.04
CA THR A 177 12.45 1.87 -5.11
C THR A 177 11.79 0.60 -5.64
N ALA A 178 12.52 -0.16 -6.45
CA ALA A 178 12.03 -1.38 -7.06
C ALA A 178 13.15 -2.40 -7.23
N GLN A 179 12.76 -3.67 -7.30
CA GLN A 179 13.64 -4.79 -7.62
C GLN A 179 12.84 -5.88 -8.31
N LEU A 180 13.54 -6.77 -9.02
CA LEU A 180 12.95 -8.05 -9.40
C LEU A 180 12.64 -8.81 -8.11
N ARG A 181 11.43 -9.35 -8.03
CA ARG A 181 11.04 -10.19 -6.91
C ARG A 181 11.81 -11.49 -7.00
N ASP A 182 12.51 -11.84 -5.93
CA ASP A 182 13.21 -13.12 -5.86
C ASP A 182 12.21 -14.28 -5.71
N LYS A 183 12.73 -15.48 -5.94
CA LYS A 183 11.91 -16.70 -5.91
C LYS A 183 11.39 -16.99 -4.51
N ASP A 184 12.21 -16.76 -3.48
CA ASP A 184 11.86 -17.10 -2.10
C ASP A 184 10.71 -16.22 -1.58
N ASP A 185 10.74 -14.92 -1.90
CA ASP A 185 9.65 -13.97 -1.62
C ASP A 185 8.36 -14.33 -2.38
N ALA A 186 8.49 -14.74 -3.65
CA ALA A 186 7.35 -15.17 -4.45
C ALA A 186 6.72 -16.47 -3.92
N ASP A 187 7.55 -17.44 -3.55
CA ASP A 187 7.14 -18.72 -2.97
C ASP A 187 6.51 -18.49 -1.59
N PHE A 188 7.06 -17.60 -0.78
CA PHE A 188 6.49 -17.20 0.51
C PHE A 188 5.06 -16.66 0.34
N ILE A 189 4.83 -15.71 -0.57
CA ILE A 189 3.48 -15.16 -0.80
C ILE A 189 2.53 -16.24 -1.32
N THR A 190 2.98 -17.05 -2.27
CA THR A 190 2.18 -18.15 -2.82
C THR A 190 1.77 -19.14 -1.73
N SER A 191 2.66 -19.44 -0.79
CA SER A 191 2.36 -20.31 0.37
C SER A 191 1.28 -19.74 1.28
N ARG A 192 1.23 -18.42 1.45
CA ARG A 192 0.21 -17.73 2.26
C ARG A 192 -1.14 -17.66 1.55
N CYS A 193 -1.13 -17.59 0.22
CA CYS A 193 -2.30 -17.36 -0.63
C CYS A 193 -2.81 -18.61 -1.35
N LYS A 194 -2.69 -19.76 -0.69
CA LYS A 194 -3.17 -21.05 -1.19
C LYS A 194 -4.64 -20.95 -1.64
N GLY A 195 -4.94 -21.51 -2.82
CA GLY A 195 -6.28 -21.48 -3.41
C GLY A 195 -6.53 -20.35 -4.43
N ILE A 196 -5.63 -19.36 -4.53
CA ILE A 196 -5.71 -18.32 -5.57
C ILE A 196 -4.77 -18.69 -6.72
N PRO A 197 -5.28 -19.00 -7.93
CA PRO A 197 -4.48 -19.48 -9.06
C PRO A 197 -3.80 -18.33 -9.83
N LEU A 198 -3.10 -17.46 -9.12
CA LEU A 198 -2.37 -16.32 -9.66
C LEU A 198 -0.96 -16.30 -9.07
N SER A 199 0.01 -15.88 -9.87
CA SER A 199 1.39 -15.72 -9.40
C SER A 199 1.64 -14.32 -8.84
N PRO A 200 2.57 -14.11 -7.90
CA PRO A 200 2.97 -12.77 -7.49
C PRO A 200 3.52 -11.93 -8.63
N SER A 201 3.39 -10.60 -8.52
CA SER A 201 4.05 -9.67 -9.46
C SER A 201 5.56 -9.91 -9.47
N LYS A 202 6.15 -9.90 -10.67
CA LYS A 202 7.61 -10.04 -10.87
C LYS A 202 8.43 -8.88 -10.30
N ILE A 203 7.78 -7.77 -9.95
CA ILE A 203 8.41 -6.59 -9.38
C ILE A 203 7.95 -6.45 -7.93
N ALA A 204 8.91 -6.27 -7.03
CA ALA A 204 8.68 -5.78 -5.68
C ALA A 204 9.02 -4.28 -5.65
N SER A 205 8.14 -3.46 -5.09
CA SER A 205 8.32 -2.01 -4.99
C SER A 205 8.16 -1.53 -3.55
N GLY A 206 8.97 -0.54 -3.18
CA GLY A 206 8.89 0.12 -1.88
C GLY A 206 7.88 1.27 -1.85
N SER A 207 8.10 2.17 -0.89
CA SER A 207 7.27 3.37 -0.70
C SER A 207 7.23 4.27 -1.94
N LEU A 208 6.12 4.98 -2.06
CA LEU A 208 5.89 5.96 -3.11
C LEU A 208 6.29 7.35 -2.61
N TYR A 209 7.11 8.05 -3.39
CA TYR A 209 7.56 9.40 -3.07
C TYR A 209 7.19 10.37 -4.19
N LEU A 210 7.00 11.63 -3.83
CA LEU A 210 6.82 12.76 -4.74
C LEU A 210 8.10 13.58 -4.73
N VAL A 211 8.72 13.76 -5.88
CA VAL A 211 10.04 14.39 -6.01
C VAL A 211 9.98 15.59 -6.93
N ASN A 212 10.96 16.48 -6.80
CA ASN A 212 11.11 17.62 -7.70
C ASN A 212 11.58 17.19 -9.11
N GLU A 213 11.57 18.13 -10.06
CA GLU A 213 11.97 17.86 -11.45
C GLU A 213 13.44 17.45 -11.61
N SER A 214 14.31 17.96 -10.73
CA SER A 214 15.73 17.64 -10.68
C SER A 214 16.04 16.25 -10.14
N LEU A 215 15.05 15.56 -9.54
CA LEU A 215 15.20 14.25 -8.92
C LEU A 215 16.29 14.18 -7.85
N ASP A 216 16.45 15.24 -7.08
CA ASP A 216 17.43 15.32 -5.98
C ASP A 216 16.77 15.52 -4.61
N GLY A 217 15.46 15.79 -4.58
CA GLY A 217 14.75 16.11 -3.34
C GLY A 217 13.23 16.01 -3.44
N PRO A 218 12.52 16.34 -2.35
CA PRO A 218 11.06 16.29 -2.31
C PRO A 218 10.43 17.30 -3.26
N ASP A 219 9.23 16.98 -3.75
CA ASP A 219 8.41 17.95 -4.47
C ASP A 219 8.06 19.13 -3.54
N PRO A 220 8.35 20.38 -3.93
CA PRO A 220 8.12 21.55 -3.06
C PRO A 220 6.64 21.73 -2.69
N ARG A 221 5.70 21.25 -3.51
CA ARG A 221 4.25 21.35 -3.25
C ARG A 221 3.80 20.48 -2.07
N VAL A 222 4.64 19.53 -1.66
CA VAL A 222 4.40 18.58 -0.58
C VAL A 222 5.18 18.95 0.69
N MET A 223 6.12 19.88 0.59
CA MET A 223 6.94 20.29 1.72
C MET A 223 6.14 20.98 2.81
N VAL A 224 6.56 20.77 4.05
CA VAL A 224 6.00 21.42 5.22
C VAL A 224 6.74 22.72 5.49
N TYR A 225 6.04 23.84 5.68
CA TYR A 225 6.66 25.13 5.92
C TYR A 225 6.52 25.55 7.40
N GLY A 226 7.56 26.16 7.98
CA GLY A 226 7.51 26.76 9.32
C GLY A 226 7.26 25.76 10.47
N ARG A 227 6.31 26.08 11.38
CA ARG A 227 5.94 25.27 12.57
C ARG A 227 5.14 24.01 12.20
N ASN A 228 5.62 23.20 11.27
CA ASN A 228 4.90 22.04 10.73
C ASN A 228 3.58 22.35 10.00
N GLN A 229 3.42 23.54 9.41
CA GLN A 229 2.18 23.90 8.72
C GLN A 229 2.15 23.28 7.31
N SER A 230 1.11 22.48 7.07
CA SER A 230 0.78 21.91 5.76
C SER A 230 -0.40 22.67 5.17
N THR A 231 -0.23 23.24 3.98
CA THR A 231 -1.35 23.79 3.18
C THR A 231 -2.33 22.67 2.79
N ASP A 232 -3.55 23.02 2.41
CA ASP A 232 -4.52 22.02 1.93
C ASP A 232 -4.00 21.23 0.72
N LEU A 233 -3.30 21.90 -0.20
CA LEU A 233 -2.66 21.23 -1.34
C LEU A 233 -1.60 20.23 -0.86
N SER A 234 -0.70 20.65 0.01
CA SER A 234 0.35 19.76 0.54
C SER A 234 -0.25 18.56 1.27
N ARG A 235 -1.32 18.77 2.05
CA ARG A 235 -2.04 17.70 2.75
C ARG A 235 -2.66 16.72 1.75
N MET A 236 -3.33 17.20 0.71
CA MET A 236 -3.92 16.37 -0.34
C MET A 236 -2.85 15.54 -1.08
N LEU A 237 -1.72 16.16 -1.45
CA LEU A 237 -0.62 15.46 -2.12
C LEU A 237 0.08 14.47 -1.19
N LYS A 238 0.27 14.80 0.10
CA LYS A 238 0.79 13.87 1.10
C LYS A 238 -0.12 12.66 1.29
N THR A 239 -1.44 12.84 1.30
CA THR A 239 -2.40 11.72 1.39
C THR A 239 -2.25 10.75 0.22
N MET A 240 -1.92 11.22 -0.99
CA MET A 240 -1.68 10.35 -2.15
C MET A 240 -0.49 9.40 -1.95
N VAL A 241 0.56 9.83 -1.23
CA VAL A 241 1.81 9.06 -1.06
C VAL A 241 1.91 8.34 0.28
N TRP A 242 1.37 8.90 1.37
CA TRP A 242 1.61 8.39 2.72
C TRP A 242 0.86 7.10 3.01
N PHE A 243 -0.39 6.99 2.54
CA PHE A 243 -1.22 5.82 2.78
C PHE A 243 -1.09 4.76 1.68
N ASN A 244 -0.34 5.03 0.61
CA ASN A 244 -0.37 4.22 -0.60
C ASN A 244 1.02 3.80 -1.07
N ASN A 245 1.17 2.54 -1.47
CA ASN A 245 2.43 1.99 -1.94
C ASN A 245 2.39 1.53 -3.41
N LYS A 246 1.22 1.54 -4.07
CA LYS A 246 1.09 1.20 -5.48
C LYS A 246 0.10 2.14 -6.17
N ILE A 247 0.35 2.38 -7.45
CA ILE A 247 -0.52 3.17 -8.33
C ILE A 247 -1.00 2.25 -9.45
N TYR A 248 -2.30 2.31 -9.73
CA TYR A 248 -2.92 1.65 -10.87
C TYR A 248 -3.71 2.65 -11.70
N LEU A 249 -3.74 2.44 -13.01
CA LEU A 249 -4.57 3.16 -13.94
C LEU A 249 -5.81 2.33 -14.26
N TYR A 250 -6.98 2.83 -13.87
CA TYR A 250 -8.26 2.30 -14.33
C TYR A 250 -8.82 3.24 -15.39
N ARG A 251 -8.92 2.78 -16.64
CA ARG A 251 -9.34 3.61 -17.79
C ARG A 251 -8.56 4.93 -17.91
N GLY A 252 -7.26 4.88 -17.62
CA GLY A 252 -6.36 6.04 -17.66
C GLY A 252 -6.40 6.94 -16.41
N ILE A 253 -7.30 6.68 -15.45
CA ILE A 253 -7.39 7.46 -14.21
C ILE A 253 -6.52 6.82 -13.12
N PRO A 254 -5.62 7.57 -12.46
CA PRO A 254 -4.81 7.09 -11.36
C PRO A 254 -5.62 6.75 -10.11
N HIS A 255 -5.36 5.56 -9.56
CA HIS A 255 -5.89 5.06 -8.31
C HIS A 255 -4.72 4.59 -7.44
N PHE A 256 -4.65 5.10 -6.22
CA PHE A 256 -3.61 4.79 -5.25
C PHE A 256 -4.16 3.72 -4.30
N SER A 257 -3.46 2.58 -4.20
CA SER A 257 -3.88 1.49 -3.31
C SER A 257 -3.30 1.67 -1.92
N ALA A 258 -4.14 1.54 -0.90
CA ALA A 258 -3.73 1.65 0.48
C ALA A 258 -2.79 0.52 0.91
N ILE A 259 -1.98 0.79 1.93
CA ILE A 259 -1.11 -0.20 2.56
C ILE A 259 -1.93 -1.28 3.30
N LEU A 260 -3.07 -0.89 3.90
CA LEU A 260 -3.95 -1.71 4.71
C LEU A 260 -5.24 -2.04 3.95
N GLY A 261 -5.28 -3.19 3.27
CA GLY A 261 -6.47 -3.71 2.57
C GLY A 261 -6.71 -3.10 1.17
N PRO A 262 -7.76 -3.56 0.45
CA PRO A 262 -8.13 -3.06 -0.88
C PRO A 262 -8.90 -1.73 -0.77
N ALA A 263 -8.30 -0.74 -0.13
CA ALA A 263 -8.79 0.63 -0.15
C ALA A 263 -8.08 1.41 -1.27
N PHE A 264 -8.82 2.24 -1.98
CA PHE A 264 -8.28 3.06 -3.06
C PHE A 264 -8.72 4.50 -2.96
N ILE A 265 -7.75 5.37 -3.19
CA ILE A 265 -7.96 6.80 -3.40
C ILE A 265 -7.84 7.08 -4.89
N SER A 266 -8.82 7.77 -5.47
CA SER A 266 -8.77 8.18 -6.89
C SER A 266 -8.31 9.62 -7.00
N SER A 267 -7.41 9.93 -7.95
CA SER A 267 -7.11 11.33 -8.30
C SER A 267 -8.13 11.93 -9.28
N GLY A 268 -9.26 11.27 -9.53
CA GLY A 268 -10.25 11.74 -10.50
C GLY A 268 -11.05 12.95 -10.03
N LYS A 269 -11.27 13.11 -8.71
CA LYS A 269 -12.08 14.19 -8.12
C LYS A 269 -11.61 14.53 -6.70
N ARG A 270 -11.91 15.75 -6.25
CA ARG A 270 -11.53 16.30 -4.93
C ARG A 270 -12.17 15.53 -3.77
N GLU A 271 -13.43 15.12 -3.92
CA GLU A 271 -14.22 14.44 -2.89
C GLU A 271 -13.67 13.03 -2.58
N TRP A 272 -12.84 12.49 -3.47
CA TRP A 272 -12.39 11.08 -3.44
C TRP A 272 -11.05 10.87 -2.74
N LEU A 273 -10.44 11.94 -2.21
CA LEU A 273 -9.16 11.92 -1.50
C LEU A 273 -9.26 11.85 0.02
N ASN A 274 -10.34 12.37 0.58
CA ASN A 274 -10.54 12.43 2.04
C ASN A 274 -11.61 11.45 2.53
N GLU A 275 -12.39 10.87 1.61
CA GLU A 275 -13.26 9.74 1.87
C GLU A 275 -12.62 8.55 1.17
N ASN A 276 -12.57 7.37 1.80
CA ASN A 276 -12.14 6.16 1.10
C ASN A 276 -13.10 5.94 -0.09
N TYR A 277 -12.78 6.47 -1.27
CA TYR A 277 -13.61 6.43 -2.48
C TYR A 277 -14.02 4.99 -2.80
N CYS A 278 -13.11 4.07 -2.51
CA CYS A 278 -13.32 2.65 -2.53
C CYS A 278 -12.79 2.02 -1.24
N GLN A 279 -13.67 1.45 -0.43
CA GLN A 279 -13.26 0.61 0.69
C GLN A 279 -14.01 -0.71 0.63
N ILE A 280 -13.26 -1.81 0.51
CA ILE A 280 -13.80 -3.17 0.53
C ILE A 280 -13.18 -3.89 1.74
N ASN A 281 -14.03 -4.49 2.58
CA ASN A 281 -13.61 -5.31 3.72
C ASN A 281 -13.45 -6.77 3.34
#